data_AF-A0A497FYE8-F1
#
_entry.id   AF-A0A497FYE8-F1
#
_cell.length_a   1.000
_cell.length_b   1.000
_cell.length_c   1.000
_cell.angle_alpha   90.00
_cell.angle_beta   90.00
_cell.angle_gamma   90.00
#
_symmetry.space_group_name_H-M   'P 1'
#
loop_
_entity.id
_entity.type
_entity.pdbx_description
1 polymer ?
#
loop_
_entity_poly.entity_id
_entity_poly.type
_entity_poly.pdbx_seq_one_letter_code
_entity_poly.pdbx_strand_id
1 'polypeptide(L)'
;MMKEEKVIQWKIKAVTITRGPKPAAYLAILYSSKKEHSMEFLDKLVNMIPCLKTLLKSLIANEIVFLDKDKVFIKDLARFVYKALDEGCPLEEVVEMLTWKEFEELCSQVISQYSYEVLRNFRFKIHGKRHEVDIVGIKSNIILSVDCKQWFRLSGGISKAALKHWERTTRLADYFKYKGYKFNHVFPILIVYKDLSTKVLYRTFIVPFHKLKKFLEEIDVYYVTL
;
A
#
# COMPACT_ATOMS: atom_id res chain seq x y z
N MET A 1 16.37 -2.06 19.45
CA MET A 1 15.12 -1.57 20.06
C MET A 1 15.24 -0.13 20.61
N MET A 2 16.00 0.14 21.68
CA MET A 2 16.10 1.51 22.26
C MET A 2 16.57 2.61 21.29
N LYS A 3 17.56 2.34 20.43
CA LYS A 3 18.09 3.34 19.48
C LYS A 3 17.05 3.74 18.42
N GLU A 4 16.30 2.76 17.93
CA GLU A 4 15.26 2.93 16.93
C GLU A 4 14.04 3.66 17.49
N GLU A 5 13.68 3.34 18.73
CA GLU A 5 12.61 4.02 19.46
C GLU A 5 12.90 5.52 19.68
N LYS A 6 14.14 5.87 20.05
CA LYS A 6 14.57 7.28 20.16
C LYS A 6 14.48 8.03 18.82
N VAL A 7 14.90 7.40 17.72
CA VAL A 7 14.81 7.99 16.38
C VAL A 7 13.36 8.27 16.00
N ILE A 8 12.44 7.36 16.35
CA ILE A 8 11.04 7.49 15.95
C ILE A 8 10.30 8.49 16.85
N GLN A 9 10.59 8.51 18.15
CA GLN A 9 10.11 9.58 19.04
C GLN A 9 10.58 10.95 18.55
N TRP A 10 11.84 11.07 18.09
CA TRP A 10 12.33 12.30 17.49
C TRP A 10 11.57 12.65 16.21
N LYS A 11 11.33 11.69 15.30
CA LYS A 11 10.54 11.93 14.07
C LYS A 11 9.12 12.41 14.41
N ILE A 12 8.43 11.72 15.31
CA ILE A 12 7.08 12.09 15.75
C ILE A 12 7.08 13.49 16.39
N LYS A 13 8.08 13.82 17.21
CA LYS A 13 8.23 15.15 17.81
C LYS A 13 8.48 16.22 16.75
N ALA A 14 9.34 15.96 15.76
CA ALA A 14 9.61 16.87 14.66
C ALA A 14 8.35 17.12 13.81
N VAL A 15 7.56 16.07 13.52
CA VAL A 15 6.28 16.19 12.82
C VAL A 15 5.27 16.98 13.64
N THR A 16 5.21 16.75 14.95
CA THR A 16 4.34 17.52 15.87
C THR A 16 4.63 19.01 15.76
N ILE A 17 5.90 19.39 15.74
CA ILE A 17 6.36 20.80 15.66
C ILE A 17 6.09 21.40 14.26
N THR A 18 6.36 20.64 13.20
CA THR A 18 6.34 21.18 11.82
C THR A 18 4.97 21.13 11.16
N ARG A 19 4.10 20.18 11.54
CA ARG A 19 2.80 19.92 10.89
C ARG A 19 1.63 19.83 11.86
N GLY A 20 1.91 19.86 13.16
CA GLY A 20 0.89 19.85 14.21
C GLY A 20 0.61 18.46 14.81
N PRO A 21 -0.26 18.42 15.84
CA PRO A 21 -0.44 17.24 16.67
C PRO A 21 -1.18 16.09 15.98
N LYS A 22 -2.06 16.39 15.00
CA LYS A 22 -2.83 15.35 14.31
C LYS A 22 -1.97 14.45 13.42
N PRO A 23 -1.13 14.97 12.49
CA PRO A 23 -0.19 14.13 11.75
C PRO A 23 0.69 13.27 12.65
N ALA A 24 1.21 13.87 13.73
CA ALA A 24 2.04 13.17 14.70
C ALA A 24 1.29 12.01 15.39
N ALA A 25 0.00 12.20 15.71
CA ALA A 25 -0.83 11.16 16.30
C ALA A 25 -1.04 9.97 15.36
N TYR A 26 -1.30 10.20 14.06
CA TYR A 26 -1.40 9.11 13.09
C TYR A 26 -0.09 8.34 12.96
N LEU A 27 1.05 9.03 12.85
CA LEU A 27 2.35 8.37 12.78
C LEU A 27 2.68 7.60 14.06
N ALA A 28 2.31 8.13 15.23
CA ALA A 28 2.47 7.44 16.50
C ALA A 28 1.64 6.14 16.54
N ILE A 29 0.37 6.17 16.14
CA ILE A 29 -0.50 4.99 16.09
C ILE A 29 0.03 3.97 15.08
N LEU A 30 0.41 4.42 13.88
CA LEU A 30 0.97 3.56 12.84
C LEU A 30 2.23 2.83 13.32
N TYR A 31 3.16 3.57 13.92
CA TYR A 31 4.36 2.97 14.47
C TYR A 31 4.06 2.00 15.61
N SER A 32 3.15 2.37 16.51
CA SER A 32 2.80 1.56 17.68
C SER A 32 2.15 0.24 17.29
N SER A 33 1.41 0.21 16.18
CA SER A 33 0.77 -1.02 15.69
C SER A 33 1.75 -2.17 15.37
N LYS A 34 3.03 -1.83 15.21
CA LYS A 34 4.12 -2.78 14.92
C LYS A 34 4.81 -3.32 16.17
N LYS A 35 4.44 -2.81 17.36
CA LYS A 35 5.06 -3.18 18.65
C LYS A 35 4.26 -4.25 19.38
N GLU A 36 4.93 -4.97 20.27
CA GLU A 36 4.28 -5.89 21.23
C GLU A 36 3.58 -5.12 22.36
N HIS A 37 4.21 -4.05 22.88
CA HIS A 37 3.65 -3.17 23.92
C HIS A 37 3.23 -1.81 23.34
N SER A 38 2.24 -1.82 22.44
CA SER A 38 1.78 -0.62 21.73
C SER A 38 1.21 0.45 22.66
N MET A 39 0.39 0.04 23.62
CA MET A 39 -0.32 0.97 24.52
C MET A 39 0.63 1.69 25.47
N GLU A 40 1.59 0.98 26.07
CA GLU A 40 2.61 1.60 26.93
C GLU A 40 3.42 2.67 26.18
N PHE A 41 3.77 2.41 24.92
CA PHE A 41 4.45 3.39 24.10
C PHE A 41 3.56 4.60 23.77
N LEU A 42 2.29 4.38 23.42
CA LEU A 42 1.35 5.46 23.16
C LEU A 42 1.12 6.33 24.40
N ASP A 43 0.99 5.72 25.58
CA ASP A 43 0.79 6.44 26.84
C ASP A 43 1.95 7.40 27.17
N LYS A 44 3.19 7.00 26.85
CA LYS A 44 4.37 7.89 26.96
C LYS A 44 4.29 9.11 26.03
N LEU A 45 3.54 9.03 24.94
CA LEU A 45 3.39 10.11 23.95
C LEU A 45 2.19 11.03 24.21
N VAL A 46 1.25 10.64 25.08
CA VAL A 46 -0.01 11.39 25.33
C VAL A 46 0.25 12.84 25.75
N ASN A 47 1.23 13.05 26.63
CA ASN A 47 1.58 14.40 27.10
C ASN A 47 2.18 15.27 25.98
N MET A 48 2.81 14.66 24.98
CA MET A 48 3.42 15.35 23.84
C MET A 48 2.42 15.57 22.70
N ILE A 49 1.40 14.71 22.58
CA ILE A 49 0.42 14.70 21.49
C ILE A 49 -0.98 14.69 22.10
N PRO A 50 -1.53 15.86 22.48
CA PRO A 50 -2.78 15.95 23.25
C PRO A 50 -3.98 15.28 22.56
N CYS A 51 -4.02 15.24 21.23
CA CYS A 51 -5.12 14.66 20.46
C CYS A 51 -5.07 13.13 20.32
N LEU A 52 -3.98 12.47 20.76
CA LEU A 52 -3.72 11.05 20.51
C LEU A 52 -4.82 10.13 21.05
N LYS A 53 -5.25 10.33 22.30
CA LYS A 53 -6.31 9.52 22.93
C LYS A 53 -7.64 9.67 22.22
N THR A 54 -8.02 10.90 21.86
CA THR A 54 -9.28 11.19 21.18
C THR A 54 -9.27 10.62 19.76
N LEU A 55 -8.14 10.73 19.04
CA LEU A 55 -7.99 10.11 17.72
C LEU A 55 -8.10 8.58 17.80
N LEU A 56 -7.38 7.94 18.72
CA LEU A 56 -7.43 6.48 18.89
C LEU A 56 -8.85 5.99 19.17
N LYS A 57 -9.58 6.67 20.08
CA LYS A 57 -11.00 6.38 20.34
C LYS A 57 -11.87 6.51 19.09
N SER A 58 -11.68 7.57 18.31
CA SER A 58 -12.41 7.78 17.06
C SER A 58 -12.12 6.68 16.03
N LEU A 59 -10.86 6.28 15.86
CA LEU A 59 -10.48 5.21 14.94
C LEU A 59 -11.04 3.85 15.37
N ILE A 60 -11.11 3.58 16.67
CA ILE A 60 -11.74 2.37 17.22
C ILE A 60 -13.25 2.38 16.95
N ALA A 61 -13.93 3.50 17.25
CA ALA A 61 -15.37 3.64 17.01
C ALA A 61 -15.76 3.50 15.53
N ASN A 62 -14.81 3.77 14.61
CA ASN A 62 -14.99 3.62 13.17
C ASN A 62 -14.51 2.27 12.62
N GLU A 63 -14.13 1.33 13.50
CA GLU A 63 -13.59 -0.01 13.17
C GLU A 63 -12.31 0.00 12.31
N ILE A 64 -11.58 1.11 12.29
CA ILE A 64 -10.32 1.25 11.55
C ILE A 64 -9.17 0.62 12.34
N VAL A 65 -9.22 0.79 13.66
CA VAL A 65 -8.24 0.28 14.61
C VAL A 65 -8.97 -0.58 15.63
N PHE A 66 -8.33 -1.63 16.13
CA PHE A 66 -8.79 -2.36 17.31
C PHE A 66 -7.67 -2.56 18.31
N LEU A 67 -8.07 -2.86 19.54
CA LEU A 67 -7.17 -3.20 20.63
C LEU A 67 -7.34 -4.68 20.95
N ASP A 68 -6.24 -5.39 21.10
CA ASP A 68 -6.20 -6.69 21.74
C ASP A 68 -5.12 -6.67 22.81
N LYS A 69 -5.54 -6.79 24.07
CA LYS A 69 -4.72 -6.56 25.27
C LYS A 69 -4.00 -5.20 25.18
N ASP A 70 -2.68 -5.18 25.26
CA ASP A 70 -1.85 -3.97 25.21
C ASP A 70 -1.38 -3.61 23.79
N LYS A 71 -1.96 -4.25 22.77
CA LYS A 71 -1.54 -4.08 21.37
C LYS A 71 -2.60 -3.40 20.52
N VAL A 72 -2.14 -2.49 19.68
CA VAL A 72 -2.95 -1.75 18.71
C VAL A 72 -2.82 -2.42 17.35
N PHE A 73 -3.94 -2.62 16.67
CA PHE A 73 -3.96 -3.20 15.33
C PHE A 73 -4.73 -2.31 14.37
N ILE A 74 -4.18 -2.08 13.18
CA ILE A 74 -4.87 -1.39 12.10
C ILE A 74 -5.56 -2.44 11.24
N LYS A 75 -6.90 -2.48 11.28
CA LYS A 75 -7.73 -3.43 10.50
C LYS A 75 -7.90 -2.95 9.07
N ASP A 76 -8.27 -1.68 8.90
CA ASP A 76 -8.46 -1.04 7.60
C ASP A 76 -7.29 -0.07 7.34
N LEU A 77 -6.23 -0.61 6.75
CA LEU A 77 -4.99 0.14 6.50
C LEU A 77 -5.19 1.23 5.46
N ALA A 78 -6.01 1.00 4.42
CA ALA A 78 -6.32 2.00 3.42
C ALA A 78 -7.07 3.18 4.03
N ARG A 79 -8.13 2.95 4.80
CA ARG A 79 -8.89 4.03 5.44
C ARG A 79 -8.06 4.75 6.51
N PHE A 80 -7.20 4.03 7.23
CA PHE A 80 -6.25 4.65 8.15
C PHE A 80 -5.28 5.58 7.41
N VAL A 81 -4.64 5.09 6.34
CA VAL A 81 -3.66 5.86 5.57
C VAL A 81 -4.32 7.08 4.92
N TYR A 82 -5.48 6.95 4.27
CA TYR A 82 -6.14 8.12 3.68
C TYR A 82 -6.50 9.18 4.72
N LYS A 83 -7.04 8.77 5.88
CA LYS A 83 -7.30 9.71 6.97
C LYS A 83 -6.03 10.40 7.49
N ALA A 84 -4.91 9.69 7.55
CA ALA A 84 -3.63 10.27 7.92
C ALA A 84 -3.18 11.32 6.90
N LEU A 85 -3.30 11.02 5.60
CA LEU A 85 -2.97 11.95 4.52
C LEU A 85 -3.87 13.18 4.53
N ASP A 86 -5.19 13.01 4.71
CA ASP A 86 -6.18 14.09 4.81
C ASP A 86 -5.89 15.03 5.98
N GLU A 87 -5.31 14.51 7.05
CA GLU A 87 -4.93 15.27 8.25
C GLU A 87 -3.50 15.85 8.15
N GLY A 88 -2.84 15.70 7.00
CA GLY A 88 -1.56 16.35 6.68
C GLY A 88 -0.31 15.49 6.89
N CYS A 89 -0.43 14.17 7.10
CA CYS A 89 0.74 13.29 7.06
C CYS A 89 1.34 13.23 5.65
N PRO A 90 2.67 13.39 5.50
CA PRO A 90 3.32 13.14 4.21
C PRO A 90 3.23 11.67 3.82
N LEU A 91 2.92 11.40 2.55
CA LEU A 91 2.83 10.03 2.03
C LEU A 91 4.14 9.26 2.23
N GLU A 92 5.27 9.92 2.03
CA GLU A 92 6.60 9.33 2.20
C GLU A 92 6.82 8.87 3.64
N GLU A 93 6.44 9.69 4.63
CA GLU A 93 6.60 9.32 6.04
C GLU A 93 5.70 8.16 6.44
N VAL A 94 4.46 8.13 5.93
CA VAL A 94 3.54 7.02 6.15
C VAL A 94 4.08 5.74 5.53
N VAL A 95 4.45 5.78 4.25
CA VAL A 95 4.95 4.61 3.52
C VAL A 95 6.29 4.14 4.06
N GLU A 96 7.19 5.02 4.52
CA GLU A 96 8.44 4.63 5.20
C GLU A 96 8.21 3.82 6.47
N MET A 97 7.09 4.04 7.15
CA MET A 97 6.75 3.25 8.34
C MET A 97 6.16 1.89 7.96
N LEU A 98 5.60 1.70 6.77
CA LEU A 98 5.06 0.42 6.32
C LEU A 98 6.18 -0.57 5.98
N THR A 99 5.96 -1.83 6.28
CA THR A 99 6.69 -2.94 5.66
C THR A 99 6.24 -3.12 4.22
N TRP A 100 7.04 -3.83 3.42
CA TRP A 100 6.67 -4.13 2.03
C TRP A 100 5.33 -4.90 1.94
N LYS A 101 5.06 -5.80 2.89
CA LYS A 101 3.79 -6.55 2.97
C LYS A 101 2.61 -5.65 3.32
N GLU A 102 2.80 -4.65 4.17
CA GLU A 102 1.75 -3.67 4.50
C GLU A 102 1.51 -2.71 3.34
N PHE A 103 2.54 -2.37 2.55
CA PHE A 103 2.36 -1.57 1.34
C PHE A 103 1.56 -2.34 0.27
N GLU A 104 1.81 -3.63 0.09
CA GLU A 104 0.97 -4.50 -0.74
C GLU A 104 -0.45 -4.60 -0.21
N GLU A 105 -0.63 -4.76 1.12
CA GLU A 105 -1.95 -4.77 1.74
C GLU A 105 -2.69 -3.48 1.45
N LEU A 106 -2.04 -2.33 1.65
CA LEU A 106 -2.59 -1.02 1.35
C LEU A 106 -3.05 -0.92 -0.12
N CYS A 107 -2.19 -1.30 -1.07
CA CYS A 107 -2.56 -1.28 -2.49
C CYS A 107 -3.74 -2.23 -2.79
N SER A 108 -3.75 -3.41 -2.18
CA SER A 108 -4.81 -4.41 -2.37
C SER A 108 -6.16 -3.94 -1.84
N GLN A 109 -6.17 -3.28 -0.67
CA GLN A 109 -7.38 -2.70 -0.09
C GLN A 109 -7.92 -1.57 -0.96
N VAL A 110 -7.04 -0.70 -1.48
CA VAL A 110 -7.46 0.35 -2.44
C VAL A 110 -8.09 -0.29 -3.68
N ILE A 111 -7.45 -1.30 -4.29
CA ILE A 111 -7.99 -1.98 -5.47
C ILE A 111 -9.35 -2.61 -5.18
N SER A 112 -9.52 -3.24 -4.02
CA SER A 112 -10.80 -3.86 -3.62
C SER A 112 -11.95 -2.86 -3.50
N GLN A 113 -11.67 -1.62 -3.09
CA GLN A 113 -12.66 -0.54 -3.02
C GLN A 113 -13.26 -0.17 -4.38
N TYR A 114 -12.58 -0.52 -5.49
CA TYR A 114 -13.05 -0.33 -6.86
C TYR A 114 -13.74 -1.56 -7.45
N SER A 115 -14.26 -2.44 -6.59
CA SER A 115 -15.04 -3.65 -6.93
C SER A 115 -14.24 -4.73 -7.65
N TYR A 116 -12.94 -4.77 -7.46
CA TYR A 116 -12.10 -5.90 -7.87
C TYR A 116 -12.11 -6.98 -6.78
N GLU A 117 -12.28 -8.24 -7.18
CA GLU A 117 -11.88 -9.37 -6.35
C GLU A 117 -10.34 -9.43 -6.32
N VAL A 118 -9.75 -9.46 -5.13
CA VAL A 118 -8.30 -9.33 -4.97
C VAL A 118 -7.66 -10.62 -4.44
N LEU A 119 -6.69 -11.14 -5.18
CA LEU A 119 -5.82 -12.24 -4.79
C LEU A 119 -4.41 -11.70 -4.51
N ARG A 120 -3.92 -11.87 -3.28
CA ARG A 120 -2.55 -11.47 -2.90
C ARG A 120 -1.58 -12.64 -2.95
N ASN A 121 -0.30 -12.36 -3.23
CA ASN A 121 0.77 -13.35 -3.35
C ASN A 121 0.36 -14.51 -4.29
N PHE A 122 -0.23 -14.16 -5.44
CA PHE A 122 -0.84 -15.14 -6.33
C PHE A 122 0.22 -15.97 -7.05
N ARG A 123 0.31 -17.25 -6.68
CA ARG A 123 1.27 -18.20 -7.24
C ARG A 123 0.61 -19.13 -8.24
N PHE A 124 1.21 -19.25 -9.41
CA PHE A 124 0.70 -20.12 -10.47
C PHE A 124 1.84 -20.83 -11.21
N LYS A 125 1.50 -21.90 -11.93
CA LYS A 125 2.42 -22.66 -12.78
C LYS A 125 1.87 -22.72 -14.19
N ILE A 126 2.68 -22.32 -15.17
CA ILE A 126 2.37 -22.39 -16.60
C ILE A 126 3.67 -22.65 -17.36
N HIS A 127 3.63 -23.38 -18.48
CA HIS A 127 4.82 -23.69 -19.29
C HIS A 127 5.97 -24.30 -18.48
N GLY A 128 5.66 -25.15 -17.50
CA GLY A 128 6.63 -25.79 -16.63
C GLY A 128 7.27 -24.92 -15.55
N LYS A 129 7.00 -23.60 -15.51
CA LYS A 129 7.63 -22.64 -14.58
C LYS A 129 6.64 -22.10 -13.55
N ARG A 130 7.14 -21.80 -12.34
CA ARG A 130 6.37 -21.14 -11.27
C ARG A 130 6.55 -19.62 -11.36
N HIS A 131 5.45 -18.91 -11.14
CA HIS A 131 5.38 -17.45 -11.16
C HIS A 131 4.60 -16.96 -9.94
N GLU A 132 4.89 -15.74 -9.50
CA GLU A 132 4.22 -15.07 -8.40
C GLU A 132 3.96 -13.61 -8.78
N VAL A 133 2.71 -13.16 -8.63
CA VAL A 133 2.29 -11.76 -8.79
C VAL A 133 1.79 -11.27 -7.44
N ASP A 134 2.28 -10.10 -6.99
CA ASP A 134 2.00 -9.57 -5.65
C ASP A 134 0.50 -9.41 -5.43
N ILE A 135 -0.22 -8.83 -6.42
CA ILE A 135 -1.66 -8.62 -6.37
C ILE A 135 -2.28 -8.92 -7.75
N VAL A 136 -3.32 -9.73 -7.78
CA VAL A 136 -4.21 -9.90 -8.94
C VAL A 136 -5.58 -9.34 -8.59
N GLY A 137 -6.06 -8.37 -9.37
CA GLY A 137 -7.43 -7.84 -9.26
C GLY A 137 -8.29 -8.35 -10.41
N ILE A 138 -9.49 -8.85 -10.13
CA ILE A 138 -10.41 -9.35 -11.17
C ILE A 138 -11.74 -8.61 -11.07
N LYS A 139 -12.17 -7.98 -12.17
CA LYS A 139 -13.46 -7.29 -12.27
C LYS A 139 -14.02 -7.49 -13.67
N SER A 140 -15.13 -8.21 -13.78
CA SER A 140 -15.74 -8.55 -15.07
C SER A 140 -14.74 -9.21 -16.02
N ASN A 141 -14.44 -8.57 -17.15
CA ASN A 141 -13.50 -9.01 -18.18
C ASN A 141 -12.12 -8.31 -18.07
N ILE A 142 -11.83 -7.63 -16.96
CA ILE A 142 -10.58 -6.94 -16.69
C ILE A 142 -9.81 -7.67 -15.59
N ILE A 143 -8.54 -7.94 -15.86
CA ILE A 143 -7.59 -8.46 -14.87
C ILE A 143 -6.49 -7.42 -14.65
N LEU A 144 -6.18 -7.11 -13.39
CA LEU A 144 -5.03 -6.33 -12.98
C LEU A 144 -3.92 -7.29 -12.58
N SER A 145 -2.75 -7.15 -13.19
CA SER A 145 -1.52 -7.84 -12.77
C SER A 145 -0.62 -6.79 -12.11
N VAL A 146 -0.52 -6.83 -10.79
CA VAL A 146 0.08 -5.74 -10.01
C VAL A 146 1.31 -6.23 -9.26
N ASP A 147 2.39 -5.47 -9.37
CA ASP A 147 3.65 -5.66 -8.65
C ASP A 147 3.93 -4.37 -7.86
N CYS A 148 4.09 -4.48 -6.55
CA CYS A 148 4.29 -3.35 -5.65
C CYS A 148 5.78 -3.12 -5.42
N LYS A 149 6.22 -1.86 -5.50
CA LYS A 149 7.62 -1.48 -5.32
C LYS A 149 7.75 -0.30 -4.37
N GLN A 150 8.05 -0.64 -3.12
CA GLN A 150 8.33 0.30 -2.03
C GLN A 150 9.80 0.80 -2.09
N TRP A 151 10.23 1.41 -3.19
CA TRP A 151 11.62 1.81 -3.36
C TRP A 151 11.99 3.13 -2.67
N PHE A 152 12.80 3.07 -1.62
CA PHE A 152 13.31 4.27 -0.93
C PHE A 152 14.20 5.16 -1.79
N ARG A 153 14.95 4.55 -2.72
CA ARG A 153 15.76 5.24 -3.73
C ARG A 153 15.30 4.84 -5.11
N LEU A 154 15.26 5.81 -6.03
CA LEU A 154 15.01 5.57 -7.45
C LEU A 154 16.28 4.96 -8.06
N SER A 155 16.58 3.71 -7.72
CA SER A 155 17.62 2.98 -8.44
C SER A 155 17.09 2.72 -9.86
N GLY A 156 17.97 2.79 -10.87
CA GLY A 156 17.63 2.59 -12.30
C GLY A 156 17.05 1.21 -12.65
N GLY A 157 16.60 0.43 -11.66
CA GLY A 157 15.97 -0.87 -11.81
C GLY A 157 14.51 -0.82 -12.28
N ILE A 158 13.89 0.37 -12.42
CA ILE A 158 12.49 0.46 -12.86
C ILE A 158 12.27 -0.18 -14.23
N SER A 159 13.13 0.09 -15.20
CA SER A 159 13.02 -0.49 -16.54
C SER A 159 13.08 -2.02 -16.50
N LYS A 160 14.01 -2.58 -15.70
CA LYS A 160 14.14 -4.02 -15.51
C LYS A 160 12.96 -4.63 -14.78
N ALA A 161 12.42 -3.94 -13.77
CA ALA A 161 11.23 -4.38 -13.04
C ALA A 161 9.99 -4.38 -13.95
N ALA A 162 9.79 -3.30 -14.71
CA ALA A 162 8.71 -3.17 -15.67
C ALA A 162 8.75 -4.25 -16.76
N LEU A 163 9.93 -4.54 -17.33
CA LEU A 163 10.11 -5.61 -18.31
C LEU A 163 9.79 -6.99 -17.72
N LYS A 164 10.36 -7.31 -16.55
CA LYS A 164 10.07 -8.60 -15.88
C LYS A 164 8.61 -8.74 -15.50
N HIS A 165 7.96 -7.65 -15.08
CA HIS A 165 6.55 -7.66 -14.72
C HIS A 165 5.65 -7.82 -15.94
N TRP A 166 6.01 -7.19 -17.06
CA TRP A 166 5.36 -7.43 -18.35
C TRP A 166 5.45 -8.92 -18.74
N GLU A 167 6.65 -9.50 -18.73
CA GLU A 167 6.85 -10.94 -19.01
C GLU A 167 6.04 -11.83 -18.07
N ARG A 168 5.91 -11.46 -16.80
CA ARG A 168 5.10 -12.21 -15.84
C ARG A 168 3.60 -12.08 -16.13
N THR A 169 3.17 -10.90 -16.55
CA THR A 169 1.77 -10.61 -16.88
C THR A 169 1.32 -11.37 -18.11
N THR A 170 2.18 -11.57 -19.12
CA THR A 170 1.87 -12.45 -20.25
C THR A 170 1.68 -13.91 -19.81
N ARG A 171 2.52 -14.40 -18.89
CA ARG A 171 2.33 -15.74 -18.29
C ARG A 171 1.06 -15.85 -17.45
N LEU A 172 0.68 -14.78 -16.76
CA LEU A 172 -0.59 -14.73 -16.02
C LEU A 172 -1.77 -14.82 -16.99
N ALA A 173 -1.73 -14.09 -18.10
CA ALA A 173 -2.76 -14.16 -19.15
C ALA A 173 -2.88 -15.58 -19.74
N ASP A 174 -1.75 -16.23 -20.06
CA ASP A 174 -1.73 -17.63 -20.52
C ASP A 174 -2.36 -18.58 -19.49
N TYR A 175 -2.04 -18.39 -18.21
CA TYR A 175 -2.57 -19.19 -17.12
C TYR A 175 -4.10 -19.04 -17.01
N PHE A 176 -4.63 -17.82 -17.02
CA PHE A 176 -6.08 -17.60 -16.96
C PHE A 176 -6.80 -18.13 -18.20
N LYS A 177 -6.23 -17.98 -19.40
CA LYS A 177 -6.74 -18.60 -20.64
C LYS A 177 -6.79 -20.12 -20.51
N TYR A 178 -5.71 -20.75 -20.06
CA TYR A 178 -5.64 -22.20 -19.83
C TYR A 178 -6.67 -22.67 -18.81
N LYS A 179 -6.98 -21.85 -17.79
CA LYS A 179 -8.02 -22.13 -16.79
C LYS A 179 -9.45 -21.82 -17.27
N GLY A 180 -9.63 -21.37 -18.52
CA GLY A 180 -10.95 -21.12 -19.11
C GLY A 180 -11.58 -19.78 -18.74
N TYR A 181 -10.82 -18.84 -18.16
CA TYR A 181 -11.32 -17.50 -17.85
C TYR A 181 -11.48 -16.69 -19.12
N LYS A 182 -12.60 -15.96 -19.21
CA LYS A 182 -12.86 -14.99 -20.28
C LYS A 182 -12.52 -13.60 -19.77
N PHE A 183 -11.62 -12.91 -20.48
CA PHE A 183 -11.22 -11.54 -20.20
C PHE A 183 -10.85 -10.85 -21.51
N ASN A 184 -10.97 -9.52 -21.53
CA ASN A 184 -10.57 -8.68 -22.66
C ASN A 184 -9.16 -8.14 -22.47
N HIS A 185 -8.80 -7.80 -21.23
CA HIS A 185 -7.52 -7.13 -20.93
C HIS A 185 -6.89 -7.68 -19.64
N VAL A 186 -5.55 -7.79 -19.65
CA VAL A 186 -4.75 -7.93 -18.43
C VAL A 186 -3.81 -6.74 -18.35
N PHE A 187 -4.03 -5.85 -17.38
CA PHE A 187 -3.24 -4.63 -17.23
C PHE A 187 -1.99 -4.91 -16.38
N PRO A 188 -0.76 -4.77 -16.92
CA PRO A 188 0.45 -4.85 -16.14
C PRO A 188 0.66 -3.53 -15.42
N ILE A 189 0.68 -3.54 -14.09
CA ILE A 189 0.77 -2.35 -13.26
C ILE A 189 1.92 -2.53 -12.27
N LEU A 190 2.84 -1.58 -12.27
CA LEU A 190 3.89 -1.43 -11.28
C LEU A 190 3.53 -0.26 -10.37
N ILE A 191 3.12 -0.54 -9.13
CA ILE A 191 2.79 0.51 -8.17
C ILE A 191 4.06 0.92 -7.44
N VAL A 192 4.35 2.22 -7.47
CA VAL A 192 5.46 2.85 -6.74
C VAL A 192 4.89 3.91 -5.80
N TYR A 193 5.51 4.22 -4.66
CA TYR A 193 4.96 5.29 -3.81
C TYR A 193 5.40 6.70 -4.22
N LYS A 194 6.52 6.83 -4.95
CA LYS A 194 7.03 8.12 -5.45
C LYS A 194 6.46 8.46 -6.83
N ASP A 195 6.27 9.75 -7.11
CA ASP A 195 5.98 10.18 -8.47
C ASP A 195 7.21 9.96 -9.35
N LEU A 196 7.00 9.25 -10.46
CA LEU A 196 8.00 9.05 -11.48
C LEU A 196 7.47 9.74 -12.74
N SER A 197 8.31 10.54 -13.39
CA SER A 197 7.94 11.21 -14.65
C SER A 197 7.52 10.21 -15.73
N THR A 198 8.00 8.97 -15.63
CA THR A 198 7.66 7.86 -16.52
C THR A 198 6.31 7.24 -16.17
N LYS A 199 5.37 7.25 -17.11
CA LYS A 199 4.01 6.70 -16.93
C LYS A 199 3.87 5.25 -17.41
N VAL A 200 4.62 4.85 -18.44
CA VAL A 200 4.53 3.49 -19.03
C VAL A 200 5.93 3.04 -19.47
N LEU A 201 6.30 1.79 -19.19
CA LEU A 201 7.54 1.14 -19.65
C LEU A 201 7.24 -0.31 -20.04
N TYR A 202 7.68 -0.75 -21.22
CA TYR A 202 7.46 -2.12 -21.72
C TYR A 202 6.00 -2.60 -21.58
N ARG A 203 5.03 -1.72 -21.87
CA ARG A 203 3.57 -1.95 -21.71
C ARG A 203 3.09 -2.06 -20.25
N THR A 204 3.97 -1.89 -19.28
CA THR A 204 3.63 -1.82 -17.84
C THR A 204 3.35 -0.37 -17.44
N PHE A 205 2.18 -0.12 -16.86
CA PHE A 205 1.86 1.17 -16.25
C PHE A 205 2.68 1.35 -14.98
N ILE A 206 3.31 2.50 -14.86
CA ILE A 206 4.01 2.91 -13.65
C ILE A 206 3.06 3.86 -12.92
N VAL A 207 2.53 3.41 -11.79
CA VAL A 207 1.46 4.11 -11.08
C VAL A 207 1.98 4.54 -9.71
N PRO A 208 2.23 5.84 -9.51
CA PRO A 208 2.44 6.39 -8.18
C PRO A 208 1.23 6.13 -7.28
N PHE A 209 1.45 5.75 -6.03
CA PHE A 209 0.37 5.36 -5.11
C PHE A 209 -0.69 6.46 -4.96
N HIS A 210 -0.28 7.73 -4.89
CA HIS A 210 -1.21 8.88 -4.83
C HIS A 210 -2.08 9.03 -6.09
N LYS A 211 -1.70 8.41 -7.23
CA LYS A 211 -2.49 8.38 -8.47
C LYS A 211 -3.28 7.07 -8.64
N LEU A 212 -3.13 6.09 -7.75
CA LEU A 212 -3.76 4.76 -7.90
C LEU A 212 -5.28 4.84 -8.01
N LYS A 213 -5.94 5.62 -7.16
CA LYS A 213 -7.39 5.84 -7.19
C LYS A 213 -7.86 6.34 -8.56
N LYS A 214 -7.27 7.44 -9.02
CA LYS A 214 -7.55 8.02 -10.33
C LYS A 214 -7.26 7.04 -11.47
N PHE A 215 -6.17 6.29 -11.39
CA PHE A 215 -5.83 5.27 -12.39
C PHE A 215 -6.91 4.17 -12.49
N LEU A 216 -7.44 3.71 -11.35
CA LEU A 216 -8.51 2.71 -11.31
C LEU A 216 -9.84 3.26 -11.83
N GLU A 217 -10.13 4.55 -11.60
CA GLU A 217 -11.33 5.23 -12.12
C GLU A 217 -11.30 5.38 -13.64
N GLU A 218 -10.13 5.65 -14.20
CA GLU A 218 -9.92 5.88 -15.63
C GLU A 218 -9.51 4.60 -16.38
N ILE A 219 -9.54 3.44 -15.73
CA ILE A 219 -8.88 2.24 -16.27
C ILE A 219 -9.44 1.80 -17.62
N ASP A 220 -10.74 1.98 -17.83
CA ASP A 220 -11.47 1.60 -19.04
C ASP A 220 -11.10 2.47 -20.26
N VAL A 221 -10.46 3.63 -20.04
CA VAL A 221 -9.98 4.51 -21.11
C VAL A 221 -8.62 4.06 -21.65
N TYR A 222 -7.87 3.27 -20.86
CA TYR A 222 -6.58 2.75 -21.29
C TYR A 222 -6.75 1.47 -22.11
N TYR A 223 -6.16 1.46 -23.30
CA TYR A 223 -6.09 0.25 -24.12
C TYR A 223 -4.74 -0.44 -23.91
N VAL A 224 -4.77 -1.69 -23.42
CA VAL A 224 -3.63 -2.60 -23.51
C VAL A 224 -4.02 -3.76 -24.41
N THR A 225 -3.38 -3.83 -25.57
CA THR A 225 -3.37 -5.04 -26.40
C THR A 225 -2.32 -6.00 -25.84
N LEU A 226 -2.78 -7.17 -25.38
CA LEU A 226 -1.97 -8.32 -25.02
C LEU A 226 -2.12 -9.41 -26.08
#